data_AF-A0A9W4S4E0-F1
#
_entry.id   AF-A0A9W4S4E0-F1
#
_cell.length_a   1.000
_cell.length_b   1.000
_cell.length_c   1.000
_cell.angle_alpha   90.00
_cell.angle_beta   90.00
_cell.angle_gamma   90.00
#
_symmetry.space_group_name_H-M   'P 1'
#
loop_
_entity.id
_entity.type
_entity.pdbx_description
1 polymer ?
#
loop_
_entity_poly.entity_id
_entity_poly.type
_entity_poly.pdbx_seq_one_letter_code
_entity_poly.pdbx_strand_id
1 'polypeptide(L)'
;MVKLILSGILLAFGISKVTEAGFLDDGCGYLNDGPQFDLRDDGSITTYCNEKICGATSFSVINLNDCISNVLGDLEIKPEHHRTGDFWKTCKDCGADGWDGLKCQCETLDGTYKETHINLNEVIDNWNGYLSCGGGISDCNRIKWACKPEDWWPEGAPPKIYTTDCDIWS
;
A
#
# COMPACT_ATOMS: atom_id res chain seq x y z
N MET A 1 14.41 57.43 25.57
CA MET A 1 15.00 56.11 25.25
C MET A 1 14.02 55.32 24.41
N VAL A 2 14.52 54.75 23.32
CA VAL A 2 13.75 54.15 22.22
C VAL A 2 13.14 52.80 22.62
N LYS A 3 11.93 52.57 22.11
CA LYS A 3 11.08 51.37 22.20
C LYS A 3 11.76 50.15 21.54
N LEU A 4 11.75 48.98 22.18
CA LEU A 4 11.84 47.70 21.48
C LEU A 4 10.70 46.80 21.97
N ILE A 5 9.66 46.68 21.14
CA ILE A 5 8.66 45.63 21.22
C ILE A 5 9.20 44.50 20.35
N LEU A 6 9.66 43.42 20.97
CA LEU A 6 10.03 42.20 20.25
C LEU A 6 8.73 41.50 19.82
N SER A 7 8.26 41.78 18.62
CA SER A 7 7.22 40.96 17.98
C SER A 7 7.84 39.62 17.62
N GLY A 8 7.54 38.60 18.41
CA GLY A 8 7.91 37.22 18.13
C GLY A 8 7.15 36.71 16.90
N ILE A 9 7.87 36.54 15.79
CA ILE A 9 7.37 35.81 14.62
C ILE A 9 7.47 34.32 14.97
N LEU A 10 6.32 33.70 15.24
CA LEU A 10 6.17 32.24 15.25
C LEU A 10 6.33 31.75 13.81
N LEU A 11 7.51 31.27 13.46
CA LEU A 11 7.74 30.48 12.25
C LEU A 11 7.08 29.11 12.45
N ALA A 12 5.86 28.95 11.91
CA ALA A 12 5.25 27.65 11.74
C ALA A 12 6.03 26.93 10.63
N PHE A 13 6.95 26.03 11.00
CA PHE A 13 7.47 25.04 10.09
C PHE A 13 6.34 24.06 9.80
N GLY A 14 5.61 24.30 8.70
CA GLY A 14 4.76 23.28 8.11
C GLY A 14 5.65 22.11 7.73
N ILE A 15 5.55 21.00 8.49
CA ILE A 15 6.14 19.75 8.08
C ILE A 15 5.29 19.29 6.90
N SER A 16 5.72 19.57 5.68
CA SER A 16 5.15 18.91 4.51
C SER A 16 5.39 17.42 4.72
N LYS A 17 4.31 16.67 4.95
CA LYS A 17 4.37 15.21 4.84
C LYS A 17 4.83 14.93 3.41
N VAL A 18 6.05 14.42 3.27
CA VAL A 18 6.49 13.84 2.01
C VAL A 18 5.56 12.66 1.79
N THR A 19 4.61 12.81 0.87
CA THR A 19 3.81 11.69 0.39
C THR A 19 4.78 10.81 -0.37
N GLU A 20 4.99 9.58 0.12
CA GLU A 20 5.68 8.55 -0.67
C GLU A 20 4.95 8.41 -2.01
N ALA A 21 5.72 8.19 -3.08
CA ALA A 21 5.13 7.98 -4.39
C ALA A 21 4.32 6.68 -4.38
N GLY A 22 3.16 6.68 -5.02
CA GLY A 22 2.37 5.47 -5.21
C GLY A 22 3.16 4.42 -5.99
N PHE A 23 2.85 3.15 -5.78
CA PHE A 23 3.60 2.03 -6.35
C PHE A 23 3.81 2.14 -7.87
N LEU A 24 2.83 2.64 -8.64
CA LEU A 24 2.99 2.82 -10.10
C LEU A 24 3.94 3.94 -10.48
N ASP A 25 3.90 5.03 -9.73
CA ASP A 25 4.82 6.16 -9.91
C ASP A 25 6.25 5.81 -9.47
N ASP A 26 6.40 4.67 -8.80
CA ASP A 26 7.64 4.20 -8.20
C ASP A 26 8.12 2.87 -8.78
N GLY A 27 7.76 2.59 -10.04
CA GLY A 27 8.34 1.50 -10.81
C GLY A 27 7.76 0.12 -10.51
N CYS A 28 6.55 0.05 -9.98
CA CYS A 28 5.72 -1.15 -10.04
C CYS A 28 4.71 -1.09 -11.20
N GLY A 29 4.24 -2.25 -11.65
CA GLY A 29 3.22 -2.36 -12.68
C GLY A 29 3.50 -3.44 -13.73
N TYR A 30 2.53 -3.64 -14.61
CA TYR A 30 2.66 -4.53 -15.77
C TYR A 30 3.02 -3.71 -17.02
N LEU A 31 3.90 -4.25 -17.85
CA LEU A 31 4.27 -3.60 -19.11
C LEU A 31 3.15 -3.76 -20.15
N ASN A 32 2.00 -3.06 -20.07
CA ASN A 32 0.92 -2.98 -21.09
C ASN A 32 -0.23 -2.03 -20.70
N ASP A 33 -1.17 -1.78 -21.63
CA ASP A 33 -2.48 -1.17 -21.36
C ASP A 33 -3.35 -2.11 -20.51
N GLY A 34 -3.76 -1.67 -19.32
CA GLY A 34 -4.60 -2.46 -18.40
C GLY A 34 -4.37 -2.10 -16.93
N PRO A 35 -5.05 -2.80 -16.01
CA PRO A 35 -4.73 -2.69 -14.60
C PRO A 35 -3.29 -3.12 -14.38
N GLN A 36 -2.60 -2.38 -13.53
CA GLN A 36 -1.17 -2.58 -13.29
C GLN A 36 -0.90 -3.59 -12.15
N PHE A 37 -1.93 -4.37 -11.82
CA PHE A 37 -1.95 -5.40 -10.78
C PHE A 37 -3.04 -6.42 -11.10
N ASP A 38 -2.89 -7.63 -10.57
CA ASP A 38 -3.98 -8.61 -10.51
C ASP A 38 -4.57 -8.62 -9.10
N LEU A 39 -5.90 -8.62 -9.00
CA LEU A 39 -6.63 -8.83 -7.75
C LEU A 39 -6.96 -10.31 -7.57
N ARG A 40 -6.56 -10.88 -6.44
CA ARG A 40 -6.80 -12.29 -6.08
C ARG A 40 -8.09 -12.46 -5.31
N ASP A 41 -8.56 -13.71 -5.21
CA ASP A 41 -9.82 -14.09 -4.56
C ASP A 41 -9.75 -14.07 -3.01
N ASP A 42 -8.59 -13.76 -2.45
CA ASP A 42 -8.31 -13.54 -1.02
C ASP A 42 -8.19 -12.04 -0.65
N GLY A 43 -8.35 -11.15 -1.62
CA GLY A 43 -8.21 -9.70 -1.46
C GLY A 43 -6.76 -9.22 -1.44
N SER A 44 -5.79 -10.05 -1.82
CA SER A 44 -4.43 -9.62 -2.11
C SER A 44 -4.29 -9.15 -3.57
N ILE A 45 -3.26 -8.35 -3.82
CA ILE A 45 -2.88 -7.99 -5.18
C ILE A 45 -1.46 -8.46 -5.49
N THR A 46 -1.20 -8.70 -6.77
CA THR A 46 0.14 -9.02 -7.28
C THR A 46 0.54 -8.08 -8.40
N THR A 47 1.83 -7.76 -8.48
CA THR A 47 2.44 -7.06 -9.62
C THR A 47 3.95 -7.28 -9.66
N TYR A 48 4.64 -6.68 -10.63
CA TYR A 48 6.09 -6.59 -10.64
C TYR A 48 6.54 -5.22 -10.15
N CYS A 49 7.60 -5.18 -9.34
CA CYS A 49 8.20 -3.98 -8.81
C CYS A 49 9.70 -3.95 -9.06
N ASN A 50 10.21 -2.84 -9.55
CA ASN A 50 11.65 -2.63 -9.66
C ASN A 50 12.25 -2.43 -8.27
N GLU A 51 13.20 -3.28 -7.90
CA GLU A 51 13.92 -3.13 -6.66
C GLU A 51 15.07 -2.11 -6.82
N LYS A 52 15.24 -1.25 -5.81
CA LYS A 52 16.09 -0.05 -5.88
C LYS A 52 17.50 -0.27 -5.32
N ILE A 53 17.82 -1.49 -4.89
CA ILE A 53 19.05 -1.86 -4.20
C ILE A 53 20.08 -2.45 -5.18
N CYS A 54 19.70 -3.46 -5.96
CA CYS A 54 20.54 -4.12 -6.95
C CYS A 54 20.04 -3.95 -8.40
N GLY A 55 18.88 -3.28 -8.61
CA GLY A 55 18.32 -2.96 -9.92
C GLY A 55 17.58 -4.08 -10.65
N ALA A 56 17.17 -5.16 -9.98
CA ALA A 56 16.33 -6.21 -10.53
C ALA A 56 14.84 -5.83 -10.54
N THR A 57 14.01 -6.64 -11.20
CA THR A 57 12.55 -6.57 -11.09
C THR A 57 12.07 -7.80 -10.32
N SER A 58 11.21 -7.59 -9.33
CA SER A 58 10.71 -8.63 -8.43
C SER A 58 9.20 -8.77 -8.57
N PHE A 59 8.71 -10.01 -8.53
CA PHE A 59 7.28 -10.27 -8.39
C PHE A 59 6.89 -10.06 -6.92
N SER A 60 5.89 -9.22 -6.67
CA SER A 60 5.48 -8.83 -5.33
C SER A 60 3.99 -9.08 -5.13
N VAL A 61 3.63 -9.37 -3.88
CA VAL A 61 2.26 -9.57 -3.42
C VAL A 61 2.03 -8.79 -2.13
N ILE A 62 0.82 -8.28 -1.91
CA ILE A 62 0.39 -7.74 -0.62
C ILE A 62 -1.09 -8.02 -0.39
N ASN A 63 -1.46 -8.40 0.83
CA ASN A 63 -2.87 -8.54 1.20
C ASN A 63 -3.47 -7.16 1.51
N LEU A 64 -4.44 -6.71 0.71
CA LEU A 64 -5.05 -5.39 0.93
C LEU A 64 -5.88 -5.35 2.22
N ASN A 65 -6.24 -6.50 2.81
CA ASN A 65 -6.82 -6.51 4.15
C ASN A 65 -5.86 -5.93 5.19
N ASP A 66 -4.55 -5.84 4.95
CA ASP A 66 -3.64 -5.14 5.86
C ASP A 66 -3.56 -3.62 5.59
N CYS A 67 -4.04 -3.18 4.43
CA CYS A 67 -3.87 -1.81 3.92
C CYS A 67 -5.15 -0.98 3.94
N ILE A 68 -6.31 -1.59 3.71
CA ILE A 68 -7.60 -0.93 3.58
C ILE A 68 -8.69 -1.66 4.35
N SER A 69 -9.73 -0.92 4.72
CA SER A 69 -10.90 -1.44 5.43
C SER A 69 -12.18 -0.90 4.84
N ASN A 70 -13.27 -1.64 5.02
CA ASN A 70 -14.61 -1.12 4.83
C ASN A 70 -15.03 -0.31 6.07
N VAL A 71 -15.26 0.99 5.89
CA VAL A 71 -15.78 1.91 6.89
C VAL A 71 -17.17 2.36 6.47
N LEU A 72 -18.21 1.70 7.00
CA LEU A 72 -19.62 2.06 6.77
C LEU A 72 -20.02 2.09 5.28
N GLY A 73 -19.41 1.23 4.46
CA GLY A 73 -19.64 1.14 3.02
C GLY A 73 -18.60 1.87 2.16
N ASP A 74 -17.60 2.51 2.77
CA ASP A 74 -16.52 3.20 2.08
C ASP A 74 -15.18 2.48 2.26
N LEU A 75 -14.43 2.29 1.17
CA LEU A 75 -13.05 1.81 1.27
C LEU A 75 -12.16 2.94 1.79
N GLU A 76 -11.51 2.69 2.91
CA GLU A 76 -10.59 3.65 3.53
C GLU A 76 -9.23 3.01 3.83
N ILE A 77 -8.17 3.81 3.75
CA ILE A 77 -6.82 3.42 4.18
C ILE A 77 -6.85 3.08 5.66
N LYS A 78 -6.31 1.92 6.03
CA LYS A 78 -6.15 1.54 7.43
C LYS A 78 -5.12 2.45 8.11
N PRO A 79 -5.47 3.10 9.22
CA PRO A 79 -4.49 3.78 10.05
C PRO A 79 -3.45 2.77 10.57
N GLU A 80 -2.19 3.18 10.71
CA GLU A 80 -1.06 2.31 11.11
C GLU A 80 -1.29 1.48 12.41
N HIS A 81 -2.21 1.94 13.28
CA HIS A 81 -2.53 1.29 14.55
C HIS A 81 -3.83 0.45 14.54
N HIS A 82 -4.54 0.40 13.41
CA HIS A 82 -5.76 -0.39 13.27
C HIS A 82 -5.46 -1.77 12.67
N ARG A 83 -5.53 -2.80 13.50
CA ARG A 83 -5.27 -4.20 13.12
C ARG A 83 -6.52 -4.98 12.69
N THR A 84 -7.67 -4.31 12.61
CA THR A 84 -8.98 -4.95 12.41
C THR A 84 -9.72 -4.28 11.27
N GLY A 85 -10.58 -5.04 10.58
CA GLY A 85 -11.44 -4.53 9.50
C GLY A 85 -10.98 -5.04 8.15
N ASP A 86 -11.27 -6.30 7.85
CA ASP A 86 -10.88 -6.92 6.57
C ASP A 86 -11.94 -6.54 5.54
N PHE A 87 -11.59 -5.65 4.59
CA PHE A 87 -12.54 -5.23 3.58
C PHE A 87 -13.09 -6.43 2.79
N TRP A 88 -12.24 -7.43 2.51
CA TRP A 88 -12.62 -8.60 1.72
C TRP A 88 -13.73 -9.45 2.34
N LYS A 89 -13.91 -9.37 3.67
CA LYS A 89 -14.99 -10.09 4.37
C LYS A 89 -16.37 -9.42 4.25
N THR A 90 -16.39 -8.13 3.94
CA THR A 90 -17.61 -7.29 3.97
C THR A 90 -17.83 -6.52 2.68
N CYS A 91 -16.97 -6.73 1.69
CA CYS A 91 -17.11 -6.21 0.35
C CYS A 91 -17.23 -7.37 -0.63
N LYS A 92 -17.90 -7.13 -1.75
CA LYS A 92 -18.12 -8.08 -2.85
C LYS A 92 -17.95 -7.39 -4.19
N ASP A 93 -17.93 -8.19 -5.25
CA ASP A 93 -17.82 -7.72 -6.62
C ASP A 93 -16.63 -6.75 -6.80
N CYS A 94 -15.53 -7.06 -6.10
CA CYS A 94 -14.31 -6.28 -6.14
C CYS A 94 -13.56 -6.53 -7.44
N GLY A 95 -13.01 -5.48 -8.03
CA GLY A 95 -12.22 -5.55 -9.24
C GLY A 95 -11.41 -4.29 -9.48
N ALA A 96 -10.44 -4.39 -10.38
CA ALA A 96 -9.69 -3.22 -10.81
C ALA A 96 -10.59 -2.20 -11.51
N ASP A 97 -10.34 -0.92 -11.24
CA ASP A 97 -11.07 0.23 -11.76
C ASP A 97 -10.05 1.20 -12.39
N GLY A 98 -9.76 1.01 -13.67
CA GLY A 98 -8.69 1.72 -14.34
C GLY A 98 -7.32 1.08 -14.11
N TRP A 99 -6.28 1.91 -13.91
CA TRP A 99 -4.88 1.45 -13.84
C TRP A 99 -4.44 1.12 -12.42
N ASP A 100 -4.88 1.95 -11.46
CA ASP A 100 -4.53 1.94 -10.04
C ASP A 100 -5.74 1.88 -9.11
N GLY A 101 -6.96 1.97 -9.62
CA GLY A 101 -8.17 1.95 -8.80
C GLY A 101 -8.60 0.54 -8.41
N LEU A 102 -9.14 0.40 -7.20
CA LEU A 102 -9.92 -0.74 -6.77
C LEU A 102 -11.37 -0.28 -6.56
N LYS A 103 -12.32 -0.98 -7.16
CA LYS A 103 -13.76 -0.76 -6.94
C LYS A 103 -14.39 -2.00 -6.34
N CYS A 104 -15.29 -1.80 -5.38
CA CYS A 104 -16.03 -2.85 -4.71
C CYS A 104 -17.46 -2.39 -4.40
N GLN A 105 -18.32 -3.34 -4.03
CA GLN A 105 -19.55 -3.07 -3.27
C GLN A 105 -19.33 -3.46 -1.81
N CYS A 106 -19.37 -2.49 -0.90
CA CYS A 106 -19.08 -2.71 0.52
C CYS A 106 -20.32 -2.57 1.38
N GLU A 107 -20.43 -3.42 2.40
CA GLU A 107 -21.54 -3.46 3.33
C GLU A 107 -21.56 -2.19 4.20
N THR A 108 -22.71 -1.53 4.27
CA THR A 108 -22.99 -0.37 5.12
C THR A 108 -23.49 -0.82 6.50
N LEU A 109 -23.63 0.12 7.45
CA LEU A 109 -24.10 -0.21 8.81
C LEU A 109 -25.49 -0.87 8.86
N ASP A 110 -26.36 -0.57 7.89
CA ASP A 110 -27.71 -1.14 7.79
C ASP A 110 -27.77 -2.47 7.02
N GLY A 111 -26.62 -3.04 6.65
CA GLY A 111 -26.51 -4.30 5.92
C GLY A 111 -26.80 -4.19 4.42
N THR A 112 -26.97 -2.98 3.90
CA THR A 112 -27.03 -2.74 2.44
C THR A 112 -25.63 -2.67 1.85
N TYR A 113 -25.52 -2.59 0.52
CA TYR A 113 -24.23 -2.52 -0.18
C TYR A 113 -24.13 -1.21 -0.94
N LYS A 114 -23.00 -0.52 -0.76
CA LYS A 114 -22.65 0.73 -1.43
C LYS A 114 -21.48 0.50 -2.36
N GLU A 115 -21.57 0.99 -3.59
CA GLU A 115 -20.41 1.03 -4.50
C GLU A 115 -19.42 2.06 -3.99
N THR A 116 -18.15 1.67 -3.93
CA THR A 116 -17.05 2.50 -3.45
C THR A 116 -15.78 2.20 -4.23
N HIS A 117 -14.88 3.18 -4.29
CA HIS A 117 -13.62 3.10 -5.01
C HIS A 117 -12.49 3.69 -4.18
N ILE A 118 -11.28 3.19 -4.37
CA ILE A 118 -10.07 3.75 -3.77
C ILE A 118 -8.93 3.70 -4.77
N ASN A 119 -8.09 4.73 -4.78
CA ASN A 119 -6.88 4.77 -5.58
C ASN A 119 -5.74 4.06 -4.85
N LEU A 120 -5.25 2.93 -5.35
CA LEU A 120 -4.19 2.15 -4.70
C LEU A 120 -2.83 2.85 -4.73
N ASN A 121 -2.60 3.84 -5.60
CA ASN A 121 -1.40 4.68 -5.52
C ASN A 121 -1.37 5.56 -4.26
N GLU A 122 -2.50 5.80 -3.61
CA GLU A 122 -2.55 6.51 -2.32
C GLU A 122 -2.38 5.56 -1.12
N VAL A 123 -2.45 4.25 -1.37
CA VAL A 123 -2.46 3.19 -0.34
C VAL A 123 -1.14 2.43 -0.28
N ILE A 124 -0.55 2.18 -1.44
CA ILE A 124 0.54 1.24 -1.65
C ILE A 124 1.73 1.97 -2.26
N ASP A 125 2.91 1.66 -1.73
CA ASP A 125 4.19 2.17 -2.20
C ASP A 125 5.08 1.02 -2.73
N ASN A 126 6.18 1.38 -3.41
CA ASN A 126 7.26 0.44 -3.75
C ASN A 126 8.42 0.54 -2.74
N TRP A 127 8.38 -0.31 -1.73
CA TRP A 127 9.47 -0.47 -0.79
C TRP A 127 10.52 -1.46 -1.32
N ASN A 128 11.52 -0.93 -2.02
CA ASN A 128 12.70 -1.69 -2.48
C ASN A 128 12.36 -2.99 -3.24
N GLY A 129 11.31 -2.98 -4.06
CA GLY A 129 10.83 -4.12 -4.84
C GLY A 129 9.64 -4.85 -4.23
N TYR A 130 9.23 -4.50 -3.01
CA TYR A 130 8.01 -5.00 -2.38
C TYR A 130 6.89 -3.96 -2.51
N LEU A 131 5.69 -4.43 -2.82
CA LEU A 131 4.47 -3.70 -2.48
C LEU A 131 4.43 -3.56 -0.95
N SER A 132 4.21 -2.33 -0.49
CA SER A 132 4.17 -1.99 0.93
C SER A 132 2.97 -1.11 1.24
N CYS A 133 2.44 -1.23 2.46
CA CYS A 133 1.47 -0.30 3.01
C CYS A 133 1.61 -0.19 4.53
N GLY A 134 1.53 1.03 5.06
CA GLY A 134 1.72 1.28 6.50
C GLY A 134 3.07 0.76 7.02
N GLY A 135 4.12 0.83 6.19
CA GLY A 135 5.47 0.37 6.48
C GLY A 135 5.62 -1.15 6.59
N GLY A 136 4.68 -1.93 6.04
CA GLY A 136 4.72 -3.39 6.06
C GLY A 136 4.63 -4.02 4.69
N ILE A 137 5.27 -5.18 4.56
CA ILE A 137 5.34 -6.00 3.34
C ILE A 137 4.79 -7.40 3.61
N SER A 138 4.50 -8.14 2.54
CA SER A 138 4.17 -9.56 2.63
C SER A 138 5.39 -10.43 3.00
N ASP A 139 5.16 -11.53 3.72
CA ASP A 139 6.15 -12.60 3.88
C ASP A 139 6.26 -13.53 2.67
N CYS A 140 5.37 -13.41 1.69
CA CYS A 140 5.44 -14.14 0.43
C CYS A 140 6.46 -13.55 -0.52
N ASN A 141 7.12 -14.42 -1.29
CA ASN A 141 8.10 -14.04 -2.30
C ASN A 141 9.21 -13.11 -1.77
N ARG A 142 9.77 -13.43 -0.59
CA ARG A 142 10.91 -12.68 -0.04
C ARG A 142 12.02 -12.54 -1.06
N ILE A 143 12.27 -11.30 -1.45
CA ILE A 143 13.32 -10.88 -2.37
C ILE A 143 14.67 -11.16 -1.73
N LYS A 144 15.53 -11.87 -2.47
CA LYS A 144 16.95 -12.01 -2.17
C LYS A 144 17.72 -11.06 -3.07
N TRP A 145 18.15 -9.92 -2.53
CA TRP A 145 18.93 -8.94 -3.28
C TRP A 145 20.28 -9.53 -3.69
N ALA A 146 20.47 -9.82 -4.97
CA ALA A 146 21.61 -10.58 -5.49
C ALA A 146 22.99 -9.96 -5.16
N CYS A 147 23.04 -8.64 -4.97
CA CYS A 147 24.26 -7.91 -4.60
C CYS A 147 24.48 -7.77 -3.08
N LYS A 148 23.67 -8.45 -2.26
CA LYS A 148 23.70 -8.40 -0.80
C LYS A 148 23.75 -9.81 -0.19
N PRO A 149 24.21 -9.96 1.06
CA PRO A 149 24.05 -11.21 1.81
C PRO A 149 22.57 -11.62 1.96
N GLU A 150 22.31 -12.91 2.16
CA GLU A 150 20.95 -13.47 2.18
C GLU A 150 20.04 -12.86 3.27
N ASP A 151 20.58 -12.55 4.45
CA ASP A 151 19.83 -11.98 5.58
C ASP A 151 19.89 -10.45 5.67
N TRP A 152 20.34 -9.79 4.59
CA TRP A 152 20.50 -8.34 4.57
C TRP A 152 19.17 -7.61 4.38
N TRP A 153 19.01 -6.50 5.10
CA TRP A 153 17.87 -5.60 4.98
C TRP A 153 18.35 -4.15 4.80
N PRO A 154 17.63 -3.30 4.03
CA PRO A 154 18.04 -1.92 3.76
C PRO A 154 18.31 -1.08 5.02
N GLU A 155 17.47 -1.24 6.05
CA GLU A 155 17.56 -0.53 7.33
C GLU A 155 18.24 -1.37 8.42
N GLY A 156 18.85 -2.50 8.04
CA GLY A 156 19.51 -3.44 8.97
C GLY A 156 18.56 -4.34 9.75
N ALA A 157 17.25 -4.21 9.58
CA ALA A 157 16.22 -5.08 10.14
C ALA A 157 15.04 -5.21 9.15
N PRO A 158 14.27 -6.31 9.20
CA PRO A 158 13.05 -6.41 8.41
C PRO A 158 12.02 -5.34 8.80
N PRO A 159 11.21 -4.85 7.86
CA PRO A 159 10.07 -3.98 8.15
C PRO A 159 8.96 -4.78 8.85
N LYS A 160 7.79 -4.16 9.03
CA LYS A 160 6.60 -4.88 9.47
C LYS A 160 6.27 -5.97 8.44
N ILE A 161 5.94 -7.18 8.91
CA ILE A 161 5.63 -8.31 8.04
C ILE A 161 4.15 -8.68 8.21
N TYR A 162 3.45 -8.75 7.08
CA TYR A 162 2.09 -9.24 6.96
C TYR A 162 2.12 -10.68 6.44
N THR A 163 1.40 -11.57 7.12
CA THR A 163 1.23 -12.94 6.63
C THR A 163 0.22 -12.94 5.49
N THR A 164 0.68 -13.29 4.29
CA THR A 164 -0.16 -13.43 3.10
C THR A 164 -0.19 -14.89 2.66
N ASP A 165 -1.26 -15.32 1.98
CA ASP A 165 -1.22 -16.62 1.31
C ASP A 165 -0.30 -16.54 0.08
N CYS A 166 0.68 -17.43 0.00
CA CYS A 166 1.66 -17.45 -1.08
C CYS A 166 1.25 -18.34 -2.25
N ASP A 167 0.11 -19.02 -2.17
CA ASP A 167 -0.40 -19.80 -3.30
C ASP A 167 -0.94 -18.86 -4.38
N ILE A 168 -0.03 -18.42 -5.26
CA ILE A 168 -0.34 -17.46 -6.32
C ILE A 168 -1.21 -18.05 -7.46
N TRP A 169 -1.57 -19.35 -7.38
CA TRP A 169 -2.26 -20.09 -8.45
C TRP A 169 -3.64 -20.65 -8.06
N SER A 170 -4.07 -20.44 -6.82
CA SER A 170 -5.39 -20.85 -6.33
C SER A 170 -6.50 -19.96 -6.86
#